data_AF-A0AAX2INU2-F1
#
_entry.id   AF-A0AAX2INU2-F1
#
_cell.length_a   1.000
_cell.length_b   1.000
_cell.length_c   1.000
_cell.angle_alpha   90.00
_cell.angle_beta   90.00
_cell.angle_gamma   90.00
#
_symmetry.space_group_name_H-M   'P 1'
#
loop_
_entity.id
_entity.type
_entity.pdbx_description
1 polymer ?
#
loop_
_entity_poly.entity_id
_entity_poly.type
_entity_poly.pdbx_seq_one_letter_code
_entity_poly.pdbx_strand_id
1 'polypeptide(L)'
;MLDKEVLNNKNALVNKHLCNFIESKFLREYHNQKGEVISQNEYAKLCGITSSTISKLKLPEGYNIPMSTIYNVLRHEQYSLEQFFKEFENAKGINIPD
;
A
#
# COMPACT_ATOMS: atom_id res chain seq x y z
N MET A 1 -9.97 16.34 24.42
CA MET A 1 -10.48 15.67 23.20
C MET A 1 -9.63 16.18 22.05
N LEU A 2 -8.96 15.32 21.30
CA LEU A 2 -8.20 15.76 20.13
C LEU A 2 -9.18 16.34 19.11
N ASP A 3 -8.81 17.43 18.46
CA ASP A 3 -9.61 18.04 17.42
C ASP A 3 -9.70 17.13 16.19
N LYS A 4 -10.84 17.16 15.49
CA LYS A 4 -11.11 16.30 14.33
C LYS A 4 -10.09 16.53 13.22
N GLU A 5 -9.61 17.76 13.04
CA GLU A 5 -8.60 18.08 12.05
C GLU A 5 -7.26 17.38 12.37
N VAL A 6 -6.86 17.39 13.64
CA VAL A 6 -5.66 16.71 14.11
C VAL A 6 -5.73 15.21 13.84
N LEU A 7 -6.88 14.58 14.15
CA LEU A 7 -7.09 13.14 13.88
C LEU A 7 -7.04 12.83 12.38
N ASN A 8 -7.65 13.66 11.54
CA ASN A 8 -7.61 13.49 10.09
C ASN A 8 -6.19 13.63 9.53
N ASN A 9 -5.40 14.57 10.05
CA ASN A 9 -4.00 14.76 9.65
C ASN A 9 -3.14 13.55 10.01
N LYS A 10 -3.33 12.98 11.22
CA LYS A 10 -2.66 11.72 11.62
C LYS A 10 -3.04 10.57 10.69
N ASN A 11 -4.33 10.40 10.40
CA ASN A 11 -4.81 9.35 9.49
C ASN A 11 -4.25 9.52 8.07
N ALA A 12 -4.20 10.75 7.55
CA ALA A 12 -3.62 11.04 6.25
C ALA A 12 -2.13 10.71 6.21
N LEU A 13 -1.39 11.02 7.27
CA LEU A 13 0.04 10.71 7.37
C LEU A 13 0.31 9.20 7.36
N VAL A 14 -0.46 8.41 8.14
CA VAL A 14 -0.34 6.94 8.14
C VAL A 14 -0.65 6.37 6.76
N ASN A 15 -1.74 6.82 6.14
CA ASN A 15 -2.12 6.40 4.79
C ASN A 15 -1.04 6.72 3.75
N LYS A 16 -0.44 7.91 3.82
CA LYS A 16 0.70 8.30 2.99
C LYS A 16 1.88 7.36 3.16
N HIS A 17 2.27 7.08 4.40
CA HIS A 17 3.38 6.18 4.67
C HIS A 17 3.13 4.76 4.16
N LEU A 18 1.90 4.28 4.32
CA LEU A 18 1.49 2.96 3.86
C LEU A 18 1.50 2.85 2.33
N CYS A 19 0.96 3.86 1.64
CA CYS A 19 1.01 3.95 0.18
C CYS A 19 2.45 3.92 -0.33
N ASN A 20 3.31 4.79 0.21
CA ASN A 20 4.72 4.86 -0.18
C ASN A 20 5.46 3.54 0.09
N PHE A 21 5.12 2.84 1.18
CA PHE A 21 5.73 1.56 1.49
C PHE A 21 5.34 0.50 0.47
N ILE A 22 4.04 0.38 0.16
CA ILE A 22 3.53 -0.52 -0.89
C ILE A 22 4.17 -0.21 -2.23
N GLU A 23 4.23 1.07 -2.62
CA GLU A 23 4.83 1.49 -3.87
C GLU A 23 6.30 1.07 -3.96
N SER A 24 7.07 1.38 -2.93
CA SER A 24 8.50 1.10 -2.89
C SER A 24 8.83 -0.40 -2.96
N LYS A 25 7.92 -1.23 -2.43
CA LYS A 25 8.12 -2.67 -2.27
C LYS A 25 7.61 -3.47 -3.47
N PHE A 26 6.46 -3.09 -4.03
CA PHE A 26 5.75 -3.91 -5.02
C PHE A 26 5.45 -3.21 -6.35
N LEU A 27 5.46 -1.87 -6.40
CA LEU A 27 4.94 -1.13 -7.56
C LEU A 27 6.00 -0.39 -8.37
N ARG A 28 7.29 -0.63 -8.12
CA ARG A 28 8.39 -0.10 -8.96
C ARG A 28 8.41 -0.75 -10.34
N GLU A 29 8.27 -2.07 -10.37
CA GLU A 29 8.20 -2.87 -11.57
C GLU A 29 7.21 -4.01 -11.33
N TYR A 30 6.30 -4.23 -12.26
CA TYR A 30 5.21 -5.16 -12.06
C TYR A 30 5.58 -6.52 -12.61
N HIS A 31 5.37 -7.55 -11.80
CA HIS A 31 5.64 -8.92 -12.19
C HIS A 31 4.37 -9.77 -12.09
N ASN A 32 4.24 -10.74 -13.01
CA ASN A 32 3.25 -11.80 -12.86
C ASN A 32 3.77 -12.92 -11.93
N GLN A 33 2.96 -13.94 -11.71
CA GLN A 33 3.33 -15.09 -10.85
C GLN A 33 4.48 -15.93 -11.39
N LYS A 34 4.90 -15.73 -12.65
CA LYS A 34 6.07 -16.38 -13.27
C LYS A 34 7.33 -15.53 -13.17
N GLY A 35 7.24 -14.32 -12.61
CA GLY A 35 8.35 -13.37 -12.55
C GLY A 35 8.60 -12.62 -13.85
N GLU A 36 7.64 -12.60 -14.79
CA GLU A 36 7.75 -11.82 -16.03
C GLU A 36 7.26 -10.40 -15.81
N VAL A 37 7.94 -9.42 -16.42
CA VAL A 37 7.57 -8.01 -16.35
C VAL A 37 6.29 -7.77 -17.14
N ILE A 38 5.31 -7.12 -16.51
CA ILE A 38 3.98 -6.87 -17.08
C ILE A 38 3.59 -5.40 -16.98
N SER A 39 2.51 -5.04 -17.68
CA SER A 39 1.94 -3.69 -17.59
C SER A 39 1.18 -3.48 -16.27
N GLN A 40 1.02 -2.22 -15.86
CA GLN A 40 0.17 -1.84 -14.72
C GLN A 40 -1.26 -2.37 -14.85
N ASN A 41 -1.82 -2.34 -16.07
CA ASN A 41 -3.19 -2.78 -16.31
C ASN A 41 -3.33 -4.28 -16.08
N GLU A 42 -2.33 -5.05 -16.48
CA GLU A 42 -2.29 -6.49 -16.24
C GLU A 42 -2.11 -6.80 -14.76
N TYR A 43 -1.17 -6.13 -14.10
CA TYR A 43 -0.95 -6.25 -12.66
C TYR A 43 -2.21 -5.96 -11.85
N ALA A 44 -2.92 -4.87 -12.19
CA ALA A 44 -4.16 -4.50 -11.54
C ALA A 44 -5.25 -5.57 -11.69
N LYS A 45 -5.36 -6.18 -12.88
CA LYS A 45 -6.27 -7.32 -13.12
C LYS A 45 -5.92 -8.52 -12.24
N LEU A 46 -4.64 -8.88 -12.13
CA LEU A 46 -4.18 -10.00 -11.30
C LEU A 46 -4.45 -9.75 -9.80
N CYS A 47 -4.25 -8.51 -9.34
CA CYS A 47 -4.60 -8.10 -7.98
C CYS A 47 -6.12 -8.04 -7.74
N GLY A 48 -6.94 -7.94 -8.80
CA GLY A 48 -8.40 -7.75 -8.68
C GLY A 48 -8.80 -6.32 -8.31
N ILE A 49 -8.07 -5.33 -8.82
CA ILE A 49 -8.33 -3.89 -8.61
C ILE A 49 -8.23 -3.13 -9.95
N THR A 50 -8.66 -1.87 -9.96
CA THR A 50 -8.51 -1.02 -11.15
C THR A 50 -7.08 -0.49 -11.26
N SER A 51 -6.64 -0.21 -12.49
CA SER A 51 -5.36 0.47 -12.72
C SER A 51 -5.31 1.85 -12.08
N SER A 52 -6.45 2.53 -11.94
CA SER A 52 -6.56 3.79 -11.21
C SER A 52 -6.30 3.64 -9.71
N THR A 53 -6.60 2.50 -9.09
CA THR A 53 -6.23 2.23 -7.70
C THR A 53 -4.72 2.09 -7.56
N ILE A 54 -4.05 1.44 -8.52
CA ILE A 54 -2.57 1.41 -8.56
C ILE A 54 -2.00 2.83 -8.68
N SER A 55 -2.56 3.67 -9.56
CA SER A 55 -2.12 5.06 -9.68
C SER A 55 -2.32 5.85 -8.38
N LYS A 56 -3.41 5.62 -7.65
CA LYS A 56 -3.65 6.25 -6.33
C LYS A 56 -2.63 5.82 -5.27
N LEU A 57 -2.20 4.56 -5.27
CA LEU A 57 -1.15 4.06 -4.37
C LEU A 57 0.19 4.79 -4.56
N LYS A 58 0.41 5.37 -5.74
CA LYS A 58 1.64 6.10 -6.11
C LYS A 58 1.53 7.62 -5.94
N LEU A 59 0.41 8.11 -5.42
CA LEU A 59 0.27 9.55 -5.18
C LEU A 59 1.23 9.98 -4.06
N PRO A 60 2.02 11.06 -4.23
CA PRO A 60 2.95 11.54 -3.21
C PRO A 60 2.30 11.86 -1.85
N GLU A 61 1.04 12.26 -1.86
CA GLU A 61 0.20 12.54 -0.70
C GLU A 61 -0.47 11.28 -0.11
N GLY A 62 -0.41 10.15 -0.80
CA GLY A 62 -1.13 8.92 -0.50
C GLY A 62 -2.64 9.03 -0.74
N TYR A 63 -3.37 7.97 -0.40
CA TYR A 63 -4.83 8.01 -0.34
C TYR A 63 -5.33 7.13 0.79
N ASN A 64 -6.60 7.31 1.17
CA ASN A 64 -7.24 6.47 2.17
C ASN A 64 -7.42 5.04 1.62
N ILE A 65 -6.48 4.17 1.94
CA ILE A 65 -6.37 2.83 1.36
C ILE A 65 -7.30 1.84 2.08
N PRO A 66 -8.22 1.19 1.37
CA PRO A 66 -9.00 0.09 1.95
C PRO A 66 -8.11 -1.09 2.30
N MET A 67 -8.40 -1.75 3.44
CA MET A 67 -7.73 -2.98 3.84
C MET A 67 -7.78 -4.07 2.76
N SER A 68 -8.87 -4.13 2.00
CA SER A 68 -9.02 -5.05 0.87
C SER A 68 -8.01 -4.78 -0.25
N THR A 69 -7.62 -3.53 -0.49
CA THR A 69 -6.58 -3.20 -1.49
C THR A 69 -5.21 -3.70 -1.05
N ILE A 70 -4.87 -3.52 0.23
CA ILE A 70 -3.63 -4.06 0.80
C ILE A 70 -3.61 -5.58 0.63
N TYR A 71 -4.66 -6.26 1.09
CA TYR A 71 -4.75 -7.72 0.99
C TYR A 71 -4.67 -8.22 -0.46
N ASN A 72 -5.31 -7.52 -1.41
CA ASN A 72 -5.27 -7.87 -2.82
C ASN A 72 -3.86 -7.83 -3.42
N VAL A 73 -3.09 -6.77 -3.10
CA VAL A 73 -1.68 -6.66 -3.49
C VAL A 73 -0.87 -7.79 -2.85
N LEU A 74 -0.95 -7.96 -1.52
CA LEU A 74 -0.17 -8.97 -0.81
C LEU A 74 -0.48 -10.40 -1.26
N ARG A 75 -1.74 -10.69 -1.59
CA ARG A 75 -2.16 -12.00 -2.13
C ARG A 75 -1.51 -12.29 -3.48
N HIS A 76 -1.44 -11.29 -4.36
CA HIS A 76 -0.76 -11.41 -5.65
C HIS A 76 0.76 -11.61 -5.47
N GLU A 77 1.35 -10.84 -4.57
CA GLU A 77 2.79 -10.87 -4.22
C GLU A 77 3.19 -12.07 -3.34
N GLN A 78 2.24 -12.96 -3.01
CA GLN A 78 2.43 -14.09 -2.09
C GLN A 78 3.08 -13.67 -0.76
N TYR A 79 2.72 -12.50 -0.26
CA TYR A 79 3.31 -11.88 0.90
C TYR A 79 2.41 -12.00 2.14
N SER A 80 3.01 -12.33 3.29
CA SER A 80 2.27 -12.42 4.55
C SER A 80 1.84 -11.03 5.04
N LEU A 81 0.58 -10.93 5.50
CA LEU A 81 0.05 -9.73 6.15
C LEU A 81 0.86 -9.35 7.39
N GLU A 82 1.19 -10.34 8.22
CA GLU A 82 1.97 -10.15 9.44
C GLU A 82 3.36 -9.61 9.12
N GLN A 83 4.03 -10.24 8.15
CA GLN A 83 5.36 -9.83 7.72
C GLN A 83 5.33 -8.41 7.14
N PHE A 84 4.32 -8.10 6.33
CA PHE A 84 4.14 -6.78 5.74
C PHE A 84 4.07 -5.68 6.82
N PHE A 85 3.22 -5.84 7.83
CA PHE A 85 3.07 -4.82 8.87
C PHE A 85 4.29 -4.74 9.79
N LYS A 86 4.94 -5.85 10.13
CA LYS A 86 6.21 -5.85 10.87
C LYS A 86 7.28 -5.04 10.14
N GLU A 87 7.43 -5.24 8.83
CA GLU A 87 8.41 -4.50 8.04
C GLU A 87 8.03 -3.02 7.86
N PHE A 88 6.74 -2.73 7.72
CA PHE A 88 6.24 -1.37 7.65
C PHE A 88 6.57 -0.57 8.92
N GLU A 89 6.31 -1.14 10.10
CA GLU A 89 6.63 -0.54 11.40
C GLU A 89 8.14 -0.32 11.56
N ASN A 90 8.94 -1.34 11.22
CA ASN A 90 10.40 -1.27 11.26
C ASN A 90 10.96 -0.17 10.33
N ALA A 91 10.47 -0.09 9.09
CA ALA A 91 10.94 0.88 8.10
C ALA A 91 10.63 2.33 8.46
N LYS A 92 9.62 2.56 9.29
CA LYS A 92 9.23 3.89 9.74
C LYS A 92 9.75 4.22 11.14
N GLY A 93 10.19 3.23 11.92
CA GLY A 93 10.56 3.42 13.32
C GLY A 93 9.36 3.87 14.16
N ILE A 94 8.14 3.54 13.72
CA ILE A 94 6.88 3.91 14.37
C ILE A 94 6.26 2.61 14.87
N ASN A 95 6.17 2.46 16.19
CA ASN A 95 5.10 1.64 16.77
C ASN A 95 3.83 2.48 16.57
N ILE A 96 2.88 2.05 15.75
CA ILE A 96 1.63 2.79 15.57
C ILE A 96 0.75 2.52 16.80
N PRO A 97 1.01 3.24 17.90
CA PRO A 97 0.11 4.30 18.40
C PRO A 97 0.89 5.55 18.90
N ASP A 98 0.51 6.79 18.54
CA ASP A 98 -0.60 7.60 19.10
C ASP A 98 -1.18 8.63 18.10
#